data_AF-A0A1W9YRB8-F1
#
_entry.id   AF-A0A1W9YRB8-F1
#
_cell.length_a   1.000
_cell.length_b   1.000
_cell.length_c   1.000
_cell.angle_alpha   90.00
_cell.angle_beta   90.00
_cell.angle_gamma   90.00
#
_symmetry.space_group_name_H-M   'P 1'
#
loop_
_entity.id
_entity.type
_entity.pdbx_description
1 polymer ?
#
loop_
_entity_poly.entity_id
_entity_poly.type
_entity_poly.pdbx_seq_one_letter_code
_entity_poly.pdbx_strand_id
1 'polypeptide(L)'
;ALPCVRHLRLAAGTANFVEAPAMGAEQCLLALEAGRESVRRAEQAGSQLFIGGEMGIGNTTAAAAMACALLDAPASALVGPGTGLDASG
;
A
#
# COMPACT_ATOMS: atom_id res chain seq x y z
N ALA A 1 -13.30 12.61 14.59
CA ALA A 1 -13.07 12.16 13.19
C ALA A 1 -12.39 13.29 12.45
N LEU A 2 -11.37 13.00 11.64
CA LEU A 2 -10.72 14.03 10.83
C LEU A 2 -11.62 14.35 9.62
N PRO A 3 -11.87 15.64 9.31
CA PRO A 3 -12.61 16.01 8.11
C PRO A 3 -11.96 15.40 6.87
N CYS A 4 -12.77 14.95 5.91
CA CYS A 4 -12.32 14.33 4.66
C CYS A 4 -11.56 12.99 4.80
N VAL A 5 -11.41 12.46 6.02
CA VAL A 5 -10.83 11.12 6.26
C VAL A 5 -11.94 10.10 6.46
N ARG A 6 -11.98 9.09 5.58
CA ARG A 6 -12.85 7.93 5.74
C ARG A 6 -12.17 6.90 6.64
N HIS A 7 -12.79 6.59 7.77
CA HIS A 7 -12.30 5.58 8.69
C HIS A 7 -12.66 4.17 8.18
N LEU A 8 -11.72 3.53 7.49
CA LEU A 8 -11.82 2.13 7.05
C LEU A 8 -10.61 1.35 7.54
N ARG A 9 -10.67 0.83 8.77
CA ARG A 9 -9.60 0.04 9.37
C ARG A 9 -9.84 -1.44 9.12
N LEU A 10 -8.96 -2.08 8.35
CA LEU A 10 -9.05 -3.52 8.05
C LEU A 10 -8.34 -4.39 9.11
N ALA A 11 -7.27 -3.86 9.71
CA ALA A 11 -6.54 -4.47 10.82
C ALA A 11 -5.72 -3.39 11.56
N ALA A 12 -5.04 -3.77 12.64
CA ALA A 12 -4.04 -2.94 13.31
C ALA A 12 -2.68 -3.02 12.59
N GLY A 13 -2.65 -2.61 11.32
CA GLY A 13 -1.49 -2.80 10.44
C GLY A 13 -1.40 -4.21 9.83
N THR A 14 -0.37 -4.43 9.01
CA THR A 14 -0.01 -5.75 8.47
C THR A 14 0.96 -6.47 9.40
N ALA A 15 1.04 -7.80 9.32
CA ALA A 15 2.11 -8.55 9.97
C ALA A 15 3.48 -8.20 9.37
N ASN A 16 4.56 -8.46 10.13
CA ASN A 16 5.91 -8.38 9.60
C ASN A 16 6.08 -9.44 8.49
N PHE A 17 6.15 -8.98 7.23
CA PHE A 17 6.17 -9.90 6.08
C PHE A 17 7.47 -10.70 5.93
N VAL A 18 8.49 -10.38 6.74
CA VAL A 18 9.72 -11.18 6.84
C VAL A 18 9.48 -12.49 7.59
N GLU A 19 8.52 -12.51 8.53
CA GLU A 19 8.27 -13.66 9.42
C GLU A 19 7.01 -14.45 9.03
N ALA A 20 5.98 -13.77 8.54
CA ALA A 20 4.69 -14.36 8.20
C ALA A 20 4.01 -13.57 7.08
N PRO A 21 2.99 -14.10 6.38
CA PRO A 21 2.25 -13.33 5.38
C PRO A 21 1.72 -12.01 5.96
N ALA A 22 1.89 -10.90 5.21
CA ALA A 22 1.48 -9.55 5.64
C ALA A 22 0.01 -9.48 6.07
N MET A 23 -0.84 -10.28 5.44
CA MET A 23 -2.27 -10.39 5.73
C MET A 23 -2.83 -11.71 5.20
N GLY A 24 -4.01 -12.11 5.70
CA GLY A 24 -4.79 -13.20 5.14
C GLY A 24 -5.46 -12.84 3.81
N ALA A 25 -5.91 -13.86 3.06
CA ALA A 25 -6.57 -13.66 1.77
C ALA A 25 -7.85 -12.80 1.87
N GLU A 26 -8.67 -13.01 2.91
CA GLU A 26 -9.88 -12.20 3.13
C GLU A 26 -9.56 -10.73 3.37
N GLN A 27 -8.55 -10.43 4.19
CA GLN A 27 -8.11 -9.05 4.45
C GLN A 27 -7.58 -8.39 3.17
N CYS A 28 -6.86 -9.12 2.33
CA CYS A 28 -6.41 -8.63 1.03
C CYS A 28 -7.58 -8.28 0.12
N LEU A 29 -8.60 -9.15 0.02
CA LEU A 29 -9.80 -8.90 -0.76
C LEU A 29 -10.57 -7.66 -0.26
N LEU A 30 -10.66 -7.48 1.06
CA LEU A 30 -11.24 -6.27 1.65
C LEU A 30 -10.45 -5.00 1.30
N ALA A 31 -9.12 -5.08 1.25
CA ALA A 31 -8.26 -3.96 0.86
C ALA A 31 -8.45 -3.58 -0.62
N LEU A 32 -8.57 -4.58 -1.50
CA LEU A 32 -8.87 -4.35 -2.92
C LEU A 32 -10.25 -3.74 -3.11
N GLU A 33 -11.25 -4.21 -2.37
CA GLU A 33 -12.60 -3.62 -2.41
C GLU A 33 -12.61 -2.17 -1.89
N ALA A 34 -11.84 -1.89 -0.83
CA ALA A 34 -11.71 -0.53 -0.31
C ALA A 34 -11.18 0.47 -1.35
N GLY A 35 -10.22 0.04 -2.18
CA GLY A 35 -9.69 0.81 -3.29
C GLY A 35 -10.74 1.02 -4.38
N ARG A 36 -11.43 -0.05 -4.78
CA ARG A 36 -12.51 0.00 -5.79
C ARG A 36 -13.65 0.95 -5.37
N GLU A 37 -14.07 0.89 -4.11
CA GLU A 37 -15.06 1.82 -3.56
C GLU A 37 -14.57 3.28 -3.53
N SER A 38 -13.25 3.51 -3.47
CA SER A 38 -12.71 4.87 -3.54
C SER A 38 -12.79 5.44 -4.96
N VAL A 39 -12.57 4.61 -5.97
CA VAL A 39 -12.75 4.99 -7.38
C VAL A 39 -14.23 5.23 -7.70
N ARG A 40 -15.12 4.31 -7.32
CA ARG A 40 -16.58 4.45 -7.54
C ARG A 40 -17.14 5.74 -6.97
N ARG A 41 -16.69 6.15 -5.78
CA ARG A 41 -17.08 7.44 -5.18
C ARG A 41 -16.56 8.64 -5.96
N ALA A 42 -15.33 8.56 -6.49
CA ALA A 42 -14.78 9.63 -7.33
C ALA A 42 -15.59 9.77 -8.63
N GLU A 43 -15.97 8.65 -9.26
CA GLU A 43 -16.84 8.63 -10.44
C GLU A 43 -18.22 9.23 -10.14
N GLN A 44 -18.86 8.84 -9.04
CA GLN A 44 -20.16 9.39 -8.60
C GLN A 44 -20.09 10.89 -8.32
N ALA A 45 -18.94 11.40 -7.88
CA ALA A 45 -18.69 12.82 -7.69
C ALA A 45 -18.38 13.57 -9.02
N GLY A 46 -18.39 12.89 -10.17
CA GLY A 46 -18.11 13.46 -11.47
C GLY A 46 -16.62 13.65 -11.76
N SER A 47 -15.73 12.97 -11.03
CA SER A 47 -14.28 13.05 -11.26
C SER A 47 -13.92 12.44 -12.61
N GLN A 48 -13.17 13.18 -13.42
CA GLN A 48 -12.67 12.71 -14.72
C GLN A 48 -11.26 12.10 -14.63
N LEU A 49 -10.57 12.31 -13.51
CA LEU A 49 -9.23 11.80 -13.24
C LEU A 49 -9.14 11.38 -11.77
N PHE A 50 -8.62 10.17 -11.54
CA PHE A 50 -8.32 9.66 -10.21
C PHE A 50 -6.80 9.51 -10.05
N ILE A 51 -6.22 10.15 -9.04
CA ILE A 51 -4.81 10.00 -8.69
C ILE A 51 -4.73 9.24 -7.37
N GLY A 52 -4.20 8.03 -7.44
CA GLY A 52 -3.92 7.21 -6.26
C GLY A 52 -2.73 7.77 -5.49
N GLY A 53 -2.84 7.77 -4.17
CA GLY A 53 -1.76 8.08 -3.25
C GLY A 53 -1.84 7.14 -2.05
N GLU A 54 -0.72 6.97 -1.38
CA GLU A 54 -0.61 6.10 -0.22
C GLU A 54 0.24 6.78 0.86
N MET A 55 0.15 6.31 2.09
CA MET A 55 0.92 6.85 3.21
C MET A 55 1.06 5.74 4.27
N GLY A 56 2.29 5.34 4.56
CA GLY A 56 2.58 4.40 5.63
C GLY A 56 4.07 4.36 5.96
N ILE A 57 4.44 4.37 7.24
CA ILE A 57 5.85 4.22 7.62
C ILE A 57 6.33 2.82 7.21
N GLY A 58 7.46 2.73 6.51
CA GLY A 58 8.04 1.47 6.03
C GLY A 58 7.37 0.88 4.79
N ASN A 59 6.43 1.60 4.16
CA ASN A 59 5.73 1.15 2.96
C ASN A 59 6.66 0.89 1.76
N THR A 60 7.79 1.60 1.65
CA THR A 60 8.73 1.47 0.53
C THR A 60 9.38 0.09 0.50
N THR A 61 9.59 -0.55 1.65
CA THR A 61 10.06 -1.94 1.73
C THR A 61 9.01 -2.90 1.14
N ALA A 62 7.73 -2.73 1.50
CA ALA A 62 6.65 -3.54 0.95
C ALA A 62 6.48 -3.32 -0.56
N ALA A 63 6.56 -2.06 -1.01
CA ALA A 63 6.48 -1.70 -2.43
C ALA A 63 7.63 -2.32 -3.24
N ALA A 64 8.87 -2.24 -2.74
CA ALA A 64 10.02 -2.84 -3.40
C ALA A 64 9.91 -4.37 -3.46
N ALA A 65 9.47 -5.03 -2.37
CA ALA A 65 9.26 -6.48 -2.35
C ALA A 65 8.22 -6.93 -3.39
N MET A 66 7.09 -6.23 -3.47
CA MET A 66 6.05 -6.47 -4.47
C MET A 66 6.58 -6.26 -5.90
N ALA A 67 7.32 -5.18 -6.13
CA ALA A 67 7.89 -4.89 -7.45
C ALA A 67 8.91 -5.94 -7.89
N CYS A 68 9.80 -6.39 -6.99
CA CYS A 68 10.75 -7.47 -7.26
C CYS A 68 10.02 -8.76 -7.67
N ALA A 69 8.98 -9.13 -6.92
CA ALA A 69 8.20 -10.34 -7.18
C ALA A 69 7.43 -10.28 -8.50
N LEU A 70 6.86 -9.11 -8.86
CA LEU A 70 6.07 -8.93 -10.08
C LEU A 70 6.92 -8.78 -11.35
N LEU A 71 8.12 -8.21 -11.22
CA LEU A 71 9.00 -7.90 -12.35
C LEU A 71 10.16 -8.89 -12.52
N ASP A 72 10.26 -9.89 -11.65
CA ASP A 72 11.39 -10.84 -11.58
C ASP A 72 12.75 -10.12 -11.55
N ALA A 73 12.85 -9.13 -10.66
CA ALA A 73 14.02 -8.26 -10.52
C ALA A 73 14.67 -8.41 -9.14
N PRO A 74 16.01 -8.34 -9.05
CA PRO A 74 16.69 -8.42 -7.77
C PRO A 74 16.44 -7.16 -6.91
N ALA A 75 16.36 -7.34 -5.59
CA ALA A 75 16.13 -6.24 -4.65
C ALA A 75 17.18 -5.12 -4.76
N SER A 76 18.44 -5.46 -5.07
CA SER A 76 19.52 -4.49 -5.28
C SER A 76 19.25 -3.50 -6.42
N ALA A 77 18.33 -3.81 -7.35
CA ALA A 77 17.95 -2.93 -8.44
C ALA A 77 16.75 -2.02 -8.12
N LEU A 78 15.91 -2.39 -7.14
CA LEU A 78 14.60 -1.74 -6.91
C LEU A 78 14.45 -1.11 -5.51
N VAL A 79 15.29 -1.49 -4.56
CA VAL A 79 15.31 -0.86 -3.23
C VAL A 79 15.97 0.51 -3.33
N GLY A 80 15.45 1.47 -2.57
CA GLY A 80 16.01 2.81 -2.44
C GLY A 80 15.95 3.30 -0.99
N PRO A 81 16.37 4.55 -0.74
CA PRO A 81 16.50 5.11 0.62
C PRO A 81 15.15 5.36 1.32
N GLY A 82 14.03 5.16 0.63
CA GLY A 82 12.70 5.42 1.17
C GLY A 82 12.54 6.86 1.67
N THR A 83 12.31 7.02 2.98
CA THR A 83 12.18 8.32 3.64
C THR A 83 13.53 8.99 3.97
N GLY A 84 14.62 8.63 3.28
CA GLY A 84 15.93 9.30 3.41
C GLY A 84 16.95 8.56 4.27
N LEU A 85 16.87 7.23 4.32
CA LEU A 85 17.83 6.37 5.01
C LEU A 85 19.21 6.41 4.33
N ASP A 86 20.27 6.19 5.12
CA ASP A 86 21.62 6.08 4.59
C ASP A 86 21.97 4.64 4.16
N ALA A 87 23.22 4.41 3.74
CA ALA A 87 23.64 3.09 3.24
C ALA A 87 23.69 2.00 4.34
N SER A 88 23.69 2.37 5.62
CA SER A 88 23.60 1.44 6.74
C SER A 88 22.16 1.05 7.09
N GLY A 89 21.19 1.82 6.57
CA GLY A 89 19.78 1.70 6.90
C GLY A 89 19.35 2.70 7.94
#